data_AF-A0AAV2TR92-F1
#
_entry.id   AF-A0AAV2TR92-F1
#
_cell.length_a   1.000
_cell.length_b   1.000
_cell.length_c   1.000
_cell.angle_alpha   90.00
_cell.angle_beta   90.00
_cell.angle_gamma   90.00
#
_symmetry.space_group_name_H-M   'P 1'
#
loop_
_entity.id
_entity.type
_entity.pdbx_description
1 polymer ?
#
loop_
_entity_poly.entity_id
_entity_poly.type
_entity_poly.pdbx_seq_one_letter_code
_entity_poly.pdbx_strand_id
1 'polypeptide(L)'
;MTVRGRIMSFDDYTRAVSTATKQFNANANATLWYEPESVSDPTSQINGDSIIYEIRVHMRPTDCPKMRSGIEPQKWDETDCRFIQILPPYTCYVHIHYRRYWPSCTRIELSGCSPALIQTTEHNVSKVMFASTWVAESIRMDLTEQQLNESWFKESVEEAIDLYQHRENSSNLFWRDHIYAPSRFKTPLGYYVMYTLRLTETVCVQGRDELLLKTKQLLGCPEKRDSARTLCLVGFYHESRIDHRISMDCLKNGERIILLSDL
;
A
#
# COMPACT_ATOMS: atom_id res chain seq x y z
N MET A 1 -37.29 -34.64 4.59
CA MET A 1 -36.25 -34.52 3.55
C MET A 1 -35.06 -33.79 4.14
N THR A 2 -33.95 -34.49 4.38
CA THR A 2 -32.72 -33.88 4.89
C THR A 2 -32.07 -33.12 3.74
N VAL A 3 -32.02 -31.78 3.85
CA VAL A 3 -31.35 -30.94 2.86
C VAL A 3 -29.85 -31.17 2.99
N ARG A 4 -29.26 -31.98 2.11
CA ARG A 4 -27.81 -31.99 1.92
C ARG A 4 -27.44 -30.64 1.32
N GLY A 5 -26.79 -29.78 2.11
CA GLY A 5 -26.16 -28.58 1.60
C GLY A 5 -25.17 -28.98 0.50
N ARG A 6 -25.21 -28.30 -0.65
CA ARG A 6 -24.10 -28.35 -1.61
C ARG A 6 -22.88 -27.85 -0.85
N ILE A 7 -21.76 -28.56 -0.88
CA ILE A 7 -20.49 -28.05 -0.37
C ILE A 7 -19.85 -27.28 -1.52
N MET A 8 -19.29 -26.11 -1.24
CA MET A 8 -18.57 -25.35 -2.26
C MET A 8 -17.36 -26.15 -2.75
N SER A 9 -17.17 -26.22 -4.07
CA SER A 9 -16.01 -26.88 -4.65
C SER A 9 -14.76 -26.01 -4.53
N PHE A 10 -13.59 -26.63 -4.52
CA PHE A 10 -12.32 -25.91 -4.53
C PHE A 10 -12.17 -25.01 -5.76
N ASP A 11 -12.62 -25.47 -6.94
CA ASP A 11 -12.59 -24.67 -8.17
C ASP A 11 -13.47 -23.43 -8.09
N ASP A 12 -14.66 -23.57 -7.48
CA ASP A 12 -15.56 -22.44 -7.25
C ASP A 12 -14.95 -21.42 -6.30
N TYR A 13 -14.28 -21.88 -5.24
CA TYR A 13 -13.56 -21.04 -4.29
C TYR A 13 -12.43 -20.26 -4.97
N THR A 14 -11.54 -20.95 -5.69
CA THR A 14 -10.41 -20.31 -6.39
C THR A 14 -10.88 -19.31 -7.43
N ARG A 15 -11.94 -19.64 -8.19
CA ARG A 15 -12.56 -18.73 -9.15
C ARG A 15 -13.16 -17.50 -8.47
N ALA A 16 -13.78 -17.66 -7.30
CA ALA A 16 -14.34 -16.55 -6.55
C ALA A 16 -13.27 -15.59 -6.05
N VAL A 17 -12.18 -16.11 -5.47
CA VAL A 17 -11.04 -15.31 -5.03
C VAL A 17 -10.41 -14.57 -6.21
N SER A 18 -10.10 -15.27 -7.31
CA SER A 18 -9.51 -14.64 -8.50
C SER A 18 -10.40 -13.54 -9.10
N THR A 19 -11.72 -13.78 -9.15
CA THR A 19 -12.69 -12.80 -9.65
C THR A 19 -12.77 -11.58 -8.74
N ALA A 20 -12.82 -11.79 -7.43
CA ALA A 20 -12.84 -10.73 -6.43
C ALA A 20 -11.56 -9.88 -6.47
N THR A 21 -10.39 -10.51 -6.58
CA THR A 21 -9.11 -9.83 -6.76
C THR A 21 -9.13 -8.92 -7.99
N LYS A 22 -9.59 -9.44 -9.14
CA LYS A 22 -9.70 -8.65 -10.37
C LYS A 22 -10.68 -7.49 -10.24
N GLN A 23 -11.84 -7.72 -9.62
CA GLN A 23 -12.82 -6.66 -9.38
C GLN A 23 -12.30 -5.58 -8.42
N PHE A 24 -11.64 -5.97 -7.33
CA PHE A 24 -11.04 -5.04 -6.38
C PHE A 24 -9.97 -4.20 -7.06
N ASN A 25 -9.03 -4.85 -7.73
CA ASN A 25 -7.96 -4.18 -8.45
C ASN A 25 -8.51 -3.29 -9.58
N ALA A 26 -9.56 -3.66 -10.29
CA ALA A 26 -10.19 -2.80 -11.30
C ALA A 26 -10.80 -1.54 -10.66
N ASN A 27 -11.58 -1.70 -9.58
CA ASN A 27 -12.37 -0.64 -8.96
C ASN A 27 -11.59 0.25 -7.99
N ALA A 28 -10.53 -0.29 -7.38
CA ALA A 28 -9.71 0.47 -6.47
C ALA A 28 -9.03 1.63 -7.23
N ASN A 29 -9.21 2.86 -6.74
CA ASN A 29 -8.44 4.02 -7.17
C ASN A 29 -7.01 3.97 -6.58
N ALA A 30 -6.42 2.78 -6.55
CA ALA A 30 -5.10 2.54 -6.03
C ALA A 30 -4.07 2.65 -7.14
N THR A 31 -2.88 3.11 -6.76
CA THR A 31 -1.73 3.24 -7.66
C THR A 31 -0.88 1.97 -7.71
N LEU A 32 -1.20 0.97 -6.88
CA LEU A 32 -0.50 -0.29 -6.73
C LEU A 32 -1.45 -1.46 -6.96
N TRP A 33 -0.89 -2.60 -7.35
CA TRP A 33 -1.57 -3.89 -7.40
C TRP A 33 -1.69 -4.53 -6.04
N TYR A 34 -2.80 -5.24 -5.83
CA TYR A 34 -3.08 -5.97 -4.61
C TYR A 34 -3.24 -7.45 -4.90
N GLU A 35 -2.67 -8.27 -4.04
CA GLU A 35 -2.77 -9.73 -4.12
C GLU A 35 -3.41 -10.28 -2.85
N PRO A 36 -4.12 -11.43 -2.91
CA PRO A 36 -4.61 -12.11 -1.72
C PRO A 36 -3.44 -12.59 -0.85
N GLU A 37 -3.34 -12.05 0.36
CA GLU A 37 -2.42 -12.55 1.38
C GLU A 37 -3.00 -13.76 2.10
N SER A 38 -4.28 -13.69 2.46
CA SER A 38 -4.99 -14.79 3.11
C SER A 38 -6.47 -14.76 2.76
N VAL A 39 -7.09 -15.92 2.85
CA VAL A 39 -8.50 -16.09 2.53
C VAL A 39 -9.14 -16.92 3.64
N SER A 40 -10.27 -16.46 4.18
CA SER A 40 -10.99 -17.17 5.22
C SER A 40 -11.66 -18.43 4.69
N ASP A 41 -12.00 -19.32 5.61
CA ASP A 41 -12.97 -20.36 5.31
C ASP A 41 -14.32 -19.73 4.91
N PRO A 42 -15.04 -20.35 3.97
CA PRO A 42 -16.35 -19.87 3.54
C PRO A 42 -17.40 -20.10 4.62
N THR A 43 -18.21 -19.08 4.88
CA THR A 43 -19.46 -19.23 5.63
C THR A 43 -20.63 -19.31 4.65
N SER A 44 -21.73 -19.97 5.02
CA SER A 44 -22.89 -20.13 4.14
C SER A 44 -24.18 -19.75 4.82
N GLN A 45 -25.07 -19.09 4.09
CA GLN A 45 -26.43 -18.79 4.51
C GLN A 45 -27.42 -19.32 3.47
N ILE A 46 -28.49 -19.95 3.92
CA ILE A 46 -29.57 -20.41 3.04
C ILE A 46 -30.65 -19.32 3.03
N ASN A 47 -30.95 -18.78 1.85
CA ASN A 47 -31.99 -17.78 1.66
C ASN A 47 -32.98 -18.25 0.59
N GLY A 48 -34.09 -18.86 1.04
CA GLY A 48 -35.08 -19.49 0.17
C GLY A 48 -34.46 -20.55 -0.75
N ASP A 49 -34.54 -20.32 -2.05
CA ASP A 49 -34.00 -21.21 -3.10
C ASP A 49 -32.53 -20.94 -3.44
N SER A 50 -31.85 -20.12 -2.64
CA SER A 50 -30.44 -19.77 -2.84
C SER A 50 -29.57 -20.12 -1.65
N ILE A 51 -28.32 -20.46 -1.93
CA ILE A 51 -27.24 -20.58 -0.95
C ILE A 51 -26.27 -19.45 -1.25
N ILE A 52 -26.02 -18.60 -0.27
CA ILE A 52 -25.06 -17.51 -0.35
C ILE A 52 -23.85 -17.92 0.46
N TYR A 53 -22.68 -18.00 -0.19
CA TYR A 53 -21.42 -18.12 0.52
C TYR A 53 -20.80 -16.76 0.71
N GLU A 54 -20.22 -16.54 1.87
CA GLU A 54 -19.37 -15.40 2.15
C GLU A 54 -17.94 -15.88 2.41
N ILE A 55 -16.99 -15.28 1.70
CA ILE A 55 -15.56 -15.47 1.88
C ILE A 55 -14.95 -14.11 2.21
N ARG A 56 -14.02 -14.08 3.16
CA ARG A 56 -13.20 -12.90 3.45
C ARG A 56 -11.85 -13.06 2.78
N VAL A 57 -11.47 -12.10 1.96
CA VAL A 57 -10.18 -12.06 1.26
C VAL A 57 -9.38 -10.89 1.83
N HIS A 58 -8.24 -11.17 2.44
CA HIS A 58 -7.31 -10.16 2.89
C HIS A 58 -6.38 -9.80 1.74
N MET A 59 -6.60 -8.63 1.14
CA MET A 59 -5.85 -8.10 0.02
C MET A 59 -4.68 -7.27 0.55
N ARG A 60 -3.45 -7.55 0.11
CA ARG A 60 -2.27 -6.77 0.50
C ARG A 60 -1.68 -6.08 -0.73
N PRO A 61 -1.31 -4.78 -0.63
CA PRO A 61 -0.64 -4.11 -1.73
C PRO A 61 0.72 -4.75 -2.02
N THR A 62 1.11 -4.67 -3.28
CA THR A 62 2.39 -5.14 -3.81
C THR A 62 3.21 -3.96 -4.30
N ASP A 63 4.50 -4.18 -4.54
CA ASP A 63 5.43 -3.23 -5.16
C ASP A 63 5.18 -2.99 -6.65
N CYS A 64 4.24 -3.72 -7.25
CA CYS A 64 3.85 -3.56 -8.64
C CYS A 64 2.91 -2.35 -8.83
N PRO A 65 3.27 -1.37 -9.67
CA PRO A 65 2.42 -0.22 -9.93
C PRO A 65 1.24 -0.60 -10.85
N LYS A 66 0.05 -0.07 -10.54
CA LYS A 66 -1.11 -0.14 -11.42
C LYS A 66 -0.92 0.89 -12.54
N MET A 67 -0.74 0.44 -13.78
CA MET A 67 -0.66 1.34 -14.93
C MET A 67 -1.99 2.11 -15.10
N ARG A 68 -1.92 3.43 -15.29
CA ARG A 68 -3.10 4.33 -15.35
C ARG A 68 -3.97 4.19 -16.62
N SER A 69 -3.56 3.41 -17.61
CA SER A 69 -4.24 3.29 -18.90
C SER A 69 -4.74 1.86 -19.09
N GLY A 70 -5.98 1.70 -19.56
CA GLY A 70 -6.69 0.43 -19.80
C GLY A 70 -6.08 -0.49 -20.87
N ILE A 71 -4.75 -0.49 -20.99
CA ILE A 71 -3.95 -1.55 -21.58
C ILE A 71 -3.84 -2.59 -20.47
N GLU A 72 -4.45 -3.76 -20.66
CA GLU A 72 -4.22 -4.90 -19.78
C GLU A 72 -2.71 -4.99 -19.51
N PRO A 73 -2.29 -5.09 -18.24
CA PRO A 73 -0.88 -5.15 -17.93
C PRO A 73 -0.28 -6.23 -18.82
N GLN A 74 0.79 -5.88 -19.55
CA GLN A 74 1.76 -6.86 -20.00
C GLN A 74 1.98 -7.75 -18.78
N LYS A 75 1.48 -9.00 -18.82
CA LYS A 75 1.38 -9.88 -17.64
C LYS A 75 2.73 -9.80 -16.92
N TRP A 76 2.80 -9.00 -15.86
CA TRP A 76 3.85 -9.15 -14.89
C TRP A 76 3.56 -10.57 -14.40
N ASP A 77 4.52 -11.47 -14.57
CA ASP A 77 4.37 -12.79 -14.01
C ASP A 77 4.04 -12.55 -12.55
N GLU A 78 2.83 -12.94 -12.12
CA GLU A 78 2.26 -12.59 -10.80
C GLU A 78 3.22 -13.00 -9.65
N THR A 79 4.20 -13.85 -9.97
CA THR A 79 5.32 -14.29 -9.14
C THR A 79 6.39 -13.25 -8.81
N ASP A 80 6.49 -12.13 -9.55
CA ASP A 80 7.55 -11.14 -9.33
C ASP A 80 7.15 -10.00 -8.39
N CYS A 81 5.84 -9.82 -8.16
CA CYS A 81 5.32 -8.77 -7.27
C CYS A 81 5.46 -9.19 -5.80
N ARG A 82 6.09 -8.36 -4.97
CA ARG A 82 6.27 -8.62 -3.54
C ARG A 82 5.28 -7.83 -2.70
N PHE A 83 4.80 -8.43 -1.62
CA PHE A 83 3.95 -7.75 -0.66
C PHE A 83 4.68 -6.58 0.02
N ILE A 84 4.04 -5.41 0.04
CA ILE A 84 4.47 -4.26 0.83
C ILE A 84 3.90 -4.44 2.25
N GLN A 85 4.70 -5.00 3.16
CA GLN A 85 4.26 -5.32 4.54
C GLN A 85 3.91 -4.09 5.38
N ILE A 86 4.41 -2.93 4.99
CA ILE A 86 4.29 -1.66 5.73
C ILE A 86 2.95 -0.96 5.48
N LEU A 87 2.25 -1.30 4.38
CA LEU A 87 0.92 -0.77 4.09
C LEU A 87 -0.16 -1.70 4.66
N PRO A 88 -1.26 -1.16 5.21
CA PRO A 88 -2.32 -1.97 5.78
C PRO A 88 -3.01 -2.81 4.69
N PRO A 89 -3.35 -4.08 4.97
CA PRO A 89 -4.16 -4.87 4.06
C PRO A 89 -5.61 -4.35 4.04
N TYR A 90 -6.36 -4.74 3.02
CA TYR A 90 -7.82 -4.59 2.95
C TYR A 90 -8.49 -5.92 3.25
N THR A 91 -9.59 -5.89 3.97
CA THR A 91 -10.49 -7.03 4.10
C THR A 91 -11.65 -6.84 3.14
N CYS A 92 -11.73 -7.72 2.14
CA CYS A 92 -12.77 -7.76 1.14
C CYS A 92 -13.77 -8.88 1.43
N TYR A 93 -15.06 -8.60 1.27
CA TYR A 93 -16.13 -9.57 1.43
C TYR A 93 -16.63 -9.99 0.05
N VAL A 94 -16.57 -11.29 -0.22
CA VAL A 94 -16.96 -11.88 -1.50
C VAL A 94 -18.20 -12.74 -1.27
N HIS A 95 -19.28 -12.42 -1.97
CA HIS A 95 -20.51 -13.19 -1.94
C HIS A 95 -20.63 -14.06 -3.19
N ILE A 96 -20.89 -15.35 -2.99
CA ILE A 96 -21.15 -16.31 -4.07
C ILE A 96 -22.59 -16.79 -3.94
N HIS A 97 -23.41 -16.41 -4.91
CA HIS A 97 -24.82 -16.77 -4.96
C HIS A 97 -25.03 -18.01 -5.81
N TYR A 98 -25.42 -19.12 -5.19
CA TYR A 98 -25.87 -20.33 -5.87
C TYR A 98 -27.39 -20.42 -5.87
N ARG A 99 -27.97 -20.56 -7.07
CA ARG A 99 -29.38 -20.95 -7.20
C ARG A 99 -29.52 -22.46 -7.19
N ARG A 100 -30.33 -23.00 -6.29
CA ARG A 100 -30.47 -24.43 -6.04
C ARG A 100 -30.91 -25.23 -7.27
N TYR A 101 -31.83 -24.66 -8.05
CA TYR A 101 -32.39 -25.30 -9.25
C TYR A 101 -31.66 -24.93 -10.54
N TRP A 102 -30.71 -23.98 -10.48
CA TRP A 102 -30.00 -23.44 -11.65
C TRP A 102 -28.51 -23.28 -11.34
N PRO A 103 -27.73 -24.38 -11.25
CA PRO A 103 -26.33 -24.34 -10.84
C PRO A 103 -25.44 -23.50 -11.78
N SER A 104 -25.84 -23.37 -13.05
CA SER A 104 -25.18 -22.52 -14.05
C SER A 104 -25.33 -21.02 -13.76
N CYS A 105 -26.28 -20.62 -12.92
CA CYS A 105 -26.49 -19.24 -12.49
C CYS A 105 -25.73 -18.93 -11.20
N THR A 106 -24.42 -19.21 -11.19
CA THR A 106 -23.54 -18.81 -10.07
C THR A 106 -23.10 -17.36 -10.31
N ARG A 107 -23.36 -16.48 -9.35
CA ARG A 107 -22.91 -15.08 -9.39
C ARG A 107 -21.89 -14.84 -8.28
N ILE A 108 -20.73 -14.31 -8.64
CA ILE A 108 -19.67 -13.88 -7.71
C ILE A 108 -19.69 -12.37 -7.67
N GLU A 109 -19.77 -11.82 -6.47
CA GLU A 109 -19.86 -10.38 -6.24
C GLU A 109 -18.92 -9.94 -5.13
N LEU A 110 -18.17 -8.88 -5.39
CA LEU A 110 -17.41 -8.17 -4.38
C LEU A 110 -18.34 -7.20 -3.65
N SER A 111 -18.83 -7.60 -2.48
CA SER A 111 -19.82 -6.85 -1.70
C SER A 111 -19.25 -5.58 -1.07
N GLY A 112 -17.94 -5.56 -0.84
CA GLY A 112 -17.22 -4.38 -0.36
C GLY A 112 -15.86 -4.73 0.21
N CYS A 113 -15.01 -3.71 0.35
CA CYS A 113 -13.70 -3.83 0.98
C CYS A 113 -13.48 -2.69 1.96
N SER A 114 -12.88 -3.00 3.11
CA SER A 114 -12.49 -2.02 4.11
C SER A 114 -11.01 -2.21 4.46
N PRO A 115 -10.24 -1.14 4.74
CA PRO A 115 -8.92 -1.30 5.32
C PRO A 115 -9.02 -2.17 6.58
N ALA A 116 -8.15 -3.18 6.70
CA ALA A 116 -8.07 -3.96 7.92
C ALA A 116 -7.54 -3.04 9.03
N LEU A 117 -8.32 -2.89 10.10
CA LEU A 117 -7.83 -2.26 11.32
C LEU A 117 -6.65 -3.09 11.81
N ILE A 118 -5.47 -2.47 11.88
CA ILE A 118 -4.28 -3.13 12.44
C ILE A 118 -4.56 -3.36 13.92
N GLN A 119 -5.03 -4.56 14.27
CA GLN A 119 -5.10 -5.00 15.67
C GLN A 119 -3.67 -5.30 16.11
N THR A 120 -2.96 -4.28 16.61
CA THR A 120 -1.70 -4.49 17.30
C THR A 120 -1.98 -5.19 18.63
N THR A 121 -1.72 -6.49 18.70
CA THR A 121 -1.59 -7.18 19.99
C THR A 121 -0.50 -6.48 20.81
N GLU A 122 -0.84 -6.09 22.04
CA GLU A 122 -0.08 -5.22 22.95
C GLU A 122 1.31 -5.72 23.41
N HIS A 123 1.92 -6.69 22.73
CA HIS A 123 3.13 -7.38 23.22
C HIS A 123 4.42 -7.13 22.42
N ASN A 124 4.42 -6.23 21.43
CA ASN A 124 5.66 -5.79 20.76
C ASN A 124 5.64 -4.30 20.40
N VAL A 125 5.03 -3.51 21.27
CA VAL A 125 4.57 -2.16 20.95
C VAL A 125 5.74 -1.15 20.93
N SER A 126 6.94 -1.48 21.40
CA SER A 126 7.98 -0.46 21.63
C SER A 126 8.85 -0.05 20.44
N LYS A 127 8.63 -0.51 19.19
CA LYS A 127 9.53 -0.13 18.06
C LYS A 127 8.91 0.23 16.71
N VAL A 128 7.59 0.08 16.52
CA VAL A 128 6.90 0.44 15.25
C VAL A 128 5.64 1.27 15.54
N MET A 129 5.69 2.10 16.59
CA MET A 129 4.48 2.55 17.29
C MET A 129 3.80 3.83 16.83
N PHE A 130 4.21 4.45 15.73
CA PHE A 130 3.62 5.74 15.36
C PHE A 130 2.52 5.67 14.28
N ALA A 131 2.42 4.56 13.53
CA ALA A 131 1.50 4.48 12.39
C ALA A 131 0.21 3.68 12.65
N SER A 132 0.22 2.62 13.46
CA SER A 132 -0.90 1.66 13.45
C SER A 132 -2.08 1.99 14.38
N THR A 133 -1.84 2.59 15.54
CA THR A 133 -2.89 2.88 16.53
C THR A 133 -3.72 4.11 16.19
N TRP A 134 -3.12 5.15 15.60
CA TRP A 134 -3.83 6.40 15.25
C TRP A 134 -4.65 6.32 13.95
N VAL A 135 -4.36 5.36 13.08
CA VAL A 135 -5.07 5.16 11.81
C VAL A 135 -6.50 4.62 12.03
N ALA A 136 -6.77 3.97 13.17
CA ALA A 136 -8.09 3.39 13.47
C ALA A 136 -9.20 4.43 13.72
N GLU A 137 -8.86 5.62 14.23
CA GLU A 137 -9.83 6.68 14.56
C GLU A 137 -9.74 7.91 13.64
N SER A 138 -8.71 7.98 12.78
CA SER A 138 -8.47 9.15 11.94
C SER A 138 -9.15 9.03 10.58
N ILE A 139 -9.81 10.11 10.14
CA ILE A 139 -10.41 10.17 8.81
C ILE A 139 -9.26 10.26 7.79
N ARG A 140 -9.04 9.17 7.06
CA ARG A 140 -8.14 9.14 5.91
C ARG A 140 -8.72 10.03 4.81
N MET A 141 -7.92 10.99 4.36
CA MET A 141 -8.21 11.82 3.19
C MET A 141 -7.07 11.66 2.19
N ASP A 142 -7.38 11.25 0.97
CA ASP A 142 -6.39 11.27 -0.10
C ASP A 142 -6.01 12.72 -0.43
N LEU A 143 -4.71 12.96 -0.64
CA LEU A 143 -4.21 14.30 -0.93
C LEU A 143 -4.54 14.69 -2.38
N THR A 144 -5.05 15.90 -2.58
CA THR A 144 -5.34 16.44 -3.91
C THR A 144 -4.06 16.90 -4.62
N GLU A 145 -4.10 17.04 -5.95
CA GLU A 145 -2.95 17.58 -6.71
C GLU A 145 -2.49 18.95 -6.22
N GLN A 146 -3.41 19.79 -5.75
CA GLN A 146 -3.08 21.06 -5.12
C GLN A 146 -2.25 20.87 -3.85
N GLN A 147 -2.65 19.94 -2.99
CA GLN A 147 -1.94 19.65 -1.74
C GLN A 147 -0.57 19.01 -1.97
N LEU A 148 -0.41 18.19 -3.01
CA LEU A 148 0.89 17.66 -3.43
C LEU A 148 1.87 18.75 -3.89
N ASN A 149 1.35 19.94 -4.24
CA ASN A 149 2.15 21.08 -4.64
C ASN A 149 2.45 22.07 -3.50
N GLU A 150 1.87 21.88 -2.32
CA GLU A 150 2.10 22.72 -1.15
C GLU A 150 3.54 22.52 -0.62
N SER A 151 4.11 23.57 -0.03
CA SER A 151 5.51 23.58 0.40
C SER A 151 5.81 22.53 1.46
N TRP A 152 4.93 22.39 2.46
CA TRP A 152 5.10 21.41 3.54
C TRP A 152 5.20 19.97 3.02
N PHE A 153 4.46 19.63 1.95
CA PHE A 153 4.51 18.28 1.41
C PHE A 153 5.83 18.06 0.66
N LYS A 154 6.28 19.05 -0.12
CA LYS A 154 7.58 19.03 -0.78
C LYS A 154 8.73 18.93 0.23
N GLU A 155 8.67 19.73 1.29
CA GLU A 155 9.63 19.69 2.40
C GLU A 155 9.66 18.30 3.06
N SER A 156 8.50 17.70 3.33
CA SER A 156 8.46 16.34 3.91
C SER A 156 9.13 15.30 3.00
N VAL A 157 9.00 15.46 1.68
CA VAL A 157 9.58 14.55 0.69
C VAL A 157 11.08 14.75 0.59
N GLU A 158 11.54 16.00 0.60
CA GLU A 158 12.96 16.33 0.63
C GLU A 158 13.63 15.81 1.90
N GLU A 159 13.01 16.00 3.06
CA GLU A 159 13.50 15.47 4.34
C GLU A 159 13.56 13.94 4.34
N ALA A 160 12.59 13.25 3.73
CA ALA A 160 12.62 11.80 3.58
C ALA A 160 13.80 11.32 2.74
N ILE A 161 14.06 11.99 1.62
CA ILE A 161 15.20 11.69 0.73
C ILE A 161 16.51 11.93 1.48
N ASP A 162 16.62 13.06 2.17
CA ASP A 162 17.80 13.41 2.95
C ASP A 162 18.04 12.37 4.06
N LEU A 163 17.00 11.97 4.80
CA LEU A 163 17.09 10.93 5.82
C LEU A 163 17.60 9.60 5.24
N TYR A 164 17.12 9.23 4.04
CA TYR A 164 17.59 8.02 3.35
C TYR A 164 19.06 8.15 2.92
N GLN A 165 19.41 9.28 2.30
CA GLN A 165 20.75 9.58 1.79
C GLN A 165 21.81 9.49 2.90
N HIS A 166 21.53 10.08 4.06
CA HIS A 166 22.44 10.06 5.21
C HIS A 166 22.65 8.64 5.76
N ARG A 167 21.64 7.77 5.64
CA ARG A 167 21.74 6.39 6.12
C ARG A 167 22.53 5.49 5.18
N GLU A 168 22.27 5.60 3.88
CA GLU A 168 22.70 4.58 2.91
C GLU A 168 24.20 4.47 2.70
N ASN A 169 25.00 5.39 3.26
CA ASN A 169 26.47 5.42 3.08
C ASN A 169 26.91 5.21 1.62
N SER A 170 26.04 5.61 0.68
CA SER A 170 26.31 5.57 -0.75
C SER A 170 27.05 6.84 -1.11
N SER A 171 28.06 6.71 -1.97
CA SER A 171 28.69 7.87 -2.58
C SER A 171 27.74 8.57 -3.55
N ASN A 172 26.70 7.90 -4.03
CA ASN A 172 25.78 8.43 -5.03
C ASN A 172 24.55 9.06 -4.38
N LEU A 173 23.96 10.02 -5.09
CA LEU A 173 22.72 10.67 -4.68
C LEU A 173 21.51 9.82 -5.04
N PHE A 174 20.53 9.77 -4.14
CA PHE A 174 19.20 9.23 -4.40
C PHE A 174 18.25 10.36 -4.82
N TRP A 175 17.36 10.05 -5.75
CA TRP A 175 16.33 10.97 -6.18
C TRP A 175 14.95 10.31 -6.12
N ARG A 176 13.92 11.14 -5.96
CA ARG A 176 12.53 10.69 -5.97
C ARG A 176 12.03 10.51 -7.39
N ASP A 177 11.86 9.26 -7.77
CA ASP A 177 11.22 8.86 -9.02
C ASP A 177 9.69 9.05 -8.97
N HIS A 178 9.04 8.54 -7.92
CA HIS A 178 7.58 8.61 -7.81
C HIS A 178 7.06 8.67 -6.37
N ILE A 179 5.85 9.23 -6.19
CA ILE A 179 5.09 9.22 -4.94
C ILE A 179 3.78 8.47 -5.17
N TYR A 180 3.53 7.45 -4.36
CA TYR A 180 2.32 6.63 -4.40
C TYR A 180 1.45 6.87 -3.18
N ALA A 181 0.14 6.81 -3.42
CA ALA A 181 -0.91 6.82 -2.40
C ALA A 181 -0.71 7.84 -1.26
N PRO A 182 -0.48 9.14 -1.58
CA PRO A 182 -0.35 10.15 -0.55
C PRO A 182 -1.69 10.37 0.16
N SER A 183 -1.69 10.16 1.47
CA SER A 183 -2.87 10.28 2.31
C SER A 183 -2.56 11.13 3.54
N ARG A 184 -3.55 11.87 4.01
CA ARG A 184 -3.50 12.67 5.23
C ARG A 184 -4.54 12.18 6.22
N PHE A 185 -4.14 12.15 7.47
CA PHE A 185 -4.94 11.74 8.62
C PHE A 185 -4.96 12.92 9.59
N LYS A 186 -6.16 13.35 9.98
CA LYS A 186 -6.30 14.40 10.99
C LYS A 186 -6.20 13.76 12.37
N THR A 187 -5.36 14.30 13.25
CA THR A 187 -5.25 13.88 14.65
C THR A 187 -5.73 15.01 15.58
N PRO A 188 -5.99 14.74 16.87
CA PRO A 188 -6.34 15.80 17.83
C PRO A 188 -5.25 16.88 17.99
N LEU A 189 -4.00 16.51 17.74
CA LEU A 189 -2.82 17.36 17.96
C LEU A 189 -2.25 17.94 16.66
N GLY A 190 -2.74 17.53 15.48
CA GLY A 190 -2.20 18.00 14.20
C GLY A 190 -2.65 17.17 13.01
N TYR A 191 -1.71 16.87 12.11
CA TYR A 191 -1.94 15.99 10.98
C TYR A 191 -0.78 15.02 10.77
N TYR A 192 -1.13 13.82 10.34
CA TYR A 192 -0.20 12.79 9.93
C TYR A 192 -0.35 12.58 8.43
N VAL A 193 0.75 12.55 7.70
CA VAL A 193 0.79 12.34 6.26
C VAL A 193 1.57 11.07 5.99
N MET A 194 1.04 10.22 5.14
CA MET A 194 1.64 8.96 4.80
C MET A 194 1.67 8.81 3.29
N TYR A 195 2.81 8.42 2.75
CA TYR A 195 2.96 8.17 1.31
C TYR A 195 4.06 7.14 1.07
N THR A 196 4.01 6.46 -0.07
CA THR A 196 5.10 5.59 -0.49
C THR A 196 5.98 6.31 -1.51
N LEU A 197 7.27 6.39 -1.23
CA LEU A 197 8.29 7.04 -2.02
C LEU A 197 9.09 5.98 -2.79
N ARG A 198 9.22 6.12 -4.11
CA ARG A 198 10.17 5.34 -4.90
C ARG A 198 11.42 6.14 -5.13
N LEU A 199 12.53 5.60 -4.64
CA LEU A 199 13.86 6.17 -4.75
C LEU A 199 14.68 5.39 -5.77
N THR A 200 15.43 6.13 -6.56
CA THR A 200 16.35 5.59 -7.57
C THR A 200 17.73 6.19 -7.33
N GLU A 201 18.77 5.36 -7.42
CA GLU A 201 20.15 5.82 -7.29
C GLU A 201 20.57 6.52 -8.60
N THR A 202 21.23 7.66 -8.48
CA THR A 202 21.76 8.41 -9.63
C THR A 202 23.24 8.10 -9.84
N VAL A 203 23.82 8.56 -10.96
CA VAL A 203 25.29 8.53 -11.14
C VAL A 203 26.00 9.70 -10.47
N CYS A 204 25.26 10.67 -9.94
CA CYS A 204 25.83 11.84 -9.31
C CYS A 204 26.38 11.49 -7.94
N VAL A 205 27.61 11.93 -7.67
CA VAL A 205 28.31 11.68 -6.42
C VAL A 205 28.02 12.81 -5.44
N GLN A 206 27.86 12.49 -4.17
CA GLN A 206 27.77 13.45 -3.08
C GLN A 206 29.07 14.27 -3.04
N GLY A 207 29.01 15.50 -3.55
CA GLY A 207 30.15 16.42 -3.58
C GLY A 207 30.47 16.97 -2.19
N ARG A 208 31.70 17.45 -1.99
CA ARG A 208 32.15 18.09 -0.73
C ARG A 208 31.47 19.44 -0.43
N ASP A 209 30.78 20.03 -1.40
CA ASP A 209 30.04 21.29 -1.23
C ASP A 209 28.53 21.01 -1.06
N GLU A 210 28.15 20.62 0.15
CA GLU A 210 26.75 20.36 0.57
C GLU A 210 25.80 21.55 0.34
N LEU A 211 26.34 22.76 0.17
CA LEU A 211 25.59 24.00 -0.01
C LEU A 211 24.91 24.17 -1.39
N LEU A 212 25.25 23.37 -2.41
CA LEU A 212 24.67 23.49 -3.75
C LEU A 212 23.55 22.47 -4.06
N LEU A 213 23.33 21.49 -3.19
CA LEU A 213 22.35 20.41 -3.43
C LEU A 213 20.88 20.86 -3.30
N LYS A 214 20.61 21.90 -2.52
CA LYS A 214 19.25 22.17 -2.01
C LYS A 214 18.22 22.74 -2.99
N THR A 215 18.49 22.94 -4.29
CA THR A 215 17.40 23.55 -5.09
C THR A 215 17.34 23.31 -6.60
N LYS A 216 18.43 23.03 -7.33
CA LYS A 216 18.31 23.01 -8.82
C LYS A 216 19.20 22.05 -9.61
N GLN A 217 20.15 21.34 -8.98
CA GLN A 217 21.13 20.54 -9.74
C GLN A 217 20.75 19.07 -10.00
N LEU A 218 19.69 18.53 -9.40
CA LEU A 218 19.24 17.15 -9.69
C LEU A 218 18.59 17.00 -11.08
N LEU A 219 18.17 18.09 -11.73
CA LEU A 219 17.60 18.06 -13.09
C LEU A 219 18.58 17.58 -14.17
N GLY A 220 19.88 17.45 -13.85
CA GLY A 220 20.91 16.96 -14.77
C GLY A 220 21.53 15.62 -14.40
N CYS A 221 21.09 14.96 -13.32
CA CYS A 221 21.69 13.72 -12.83
C CYS A 221 20.97 12.50 -13.42
N PRO A 222 21.57 11.76 -14.37
CA PRO A 222 20.91 10.59 -14.93
C PRO A 222 20.83 9.45 -13.91
N GLU A 223 19.80 8.63 -14.06
CA GLU A 223 19.63 7.40 -13.29
C GLU A 223 20.82 6.46 -13.53
N LYS A 224 21.28 5.82 -12.46
CA LYS A 224 22.30 4.79 -12.57
C LYS A 224 21.69 3.55 -13.22
N ARG A 225 22.32 3.08 -14.30
CA ARG A 225 21.90 1.86 -14.99
C ARG A 225 21.87 0.70 -13.99
N ASP A 226 20.78 -0.07 -13.99
CA ASP A 226 20.56 -1.21 -13.10
C ASP A 226 20.49 -0.86 -11.60
N SER A 227 20.18 0.39 -11.24
CA SER A 227 19.95 0.71 -9.83
C SER A 227 18.72 -0.04 -9.32
N ALA A 228 18.88 -0.71 -8.18
CA ALA A 228 17.76 -1.27 -7.45
C ALA A 228 16.82 -0.15 -7.03
N ARG A 229 15.55 -0.27 -7.41
CA ARG A 229 14.51 0.65 -6.95
C ARG A 229 14.24 0.38 -5.48
N THR A 230 14.33 1.42 -4.66
CA THR A 230 13.98 1.35 -3.24
C THR A 230 12.57 1.91 -3.08
N LEU A 231 11.71 1.17 -2.38
CA LEU A 231 10.38 1.65 -1.99
C LEU A 231 10.37 1.95 -0.50
N CYS A 232 10.01 3.18 -0.13
CA CYS A 232 9.97 3.64 1.25
C CYS A 232 8.56 4.07 1.62
N LEU A 233 7.96 3.51 2.68
CA LEU A 233 6.80 4.13 3.31
C LEU A 233 7.29 5.26 4.19
N VAL A 234 6.83 6.46 3.92
CA VAL A 234 7.14 7.65 4.69
C VAL A 234 5.91 8.02 5.51
N GLY A 235 6.12 8.22 6.80
CA GLY A 235 5.17 8.79 7.73
C GLY A 235 5.71 10.11 8.26
N PHE A 236 5.03 11.20 7.94
CA PHE A 236 5.36 12.56 8.36
C PHE A 236 4.30 13.06 9.33
N TYR A 237 4.69 13.29 10.58
CA TYR A 237 3.81 13.82 11.61
C TYR A 237 4.08 15.30 11.81
N HIS A 238 3.05 16.12 11.73
CA HIS A 238 3.14 17.55 11.92
C HIS A 238 2.20 17.97 13.05
N GLU A 239 2.77 18.19 14.24
CA GLU A 239 2.04 18.57 15.45
C GLU A 239 1.78 20.09 15.49
N SER A 240 2.77 20.88 15.11
CA SER A 240 2.69 22.35 15.09
C SER A 240 3.67 22.92 14.08
N ARG A 241 3.66 24.24 13.82
CA ARG A 241 4.61 24.88 12.89
C ARG A 241 6.10 24.68 13.24
N ILE A 242 6.39 24.19 14.44
CA ILE A 242 7.75 24.16 15.00
C ILE A 242 8.25 22.72 15.18
N ASP A 243 7.36 21.74 15.31
CA ASP A 243 7.71 20.35 15.61
C ASP A 243 7.06 19.41 14.59
N HIS A 244 7.92 18.73 13.84
CA HIS A 244 7.55 17.65 12.94
C HIS A 244 8.50 16.47 13.13
N ARG A 245 7.98 15.27 12.88
CA ARG A 245 8.75 14.03 12.94
C ARG A 245 8.56 13.27 11.65
N ILE A 246 9.65 12.72 11.12
CA ILE A 246 9.60 11.86 9.96
C ILE A 246 10.05 10.45 10.32
N SER A 247 9.29 9.49 9.82
CA SER A 247 9.57 8.07 9.92
C SER A 247 9.56 7.49 8.53
N MET A 248 10.46 6.56 8.26
CA MET A 248 10.60 5.97 6.95
C MET A 248 10.98 4.51 7.06
N ASP A 249 10.30 3.66 6.29
CA ASP A 249 10.52 2.23 6.26
C ASP A 249 10.71 1.79 4.81
N CYS A 250 11.96 1.48 4.45
CA CYS A 250 12.39 1.21 3.10
C CYS A 250 12.62 -0.29 2.86
N LEU A 251 12.26 -0.75 1.66
CA LEU A 251 12.61 -2.06 1.14
C LEU A 251 13.59 -1.89 -0.03
N LYS A 252 14.82 -2.38 0.14
CA LYS A 252 15.87 -2.36 -0.88
C LYS A 252 16.42 -3.78 -1.06
N ASN A 253 16.35 -4.34 -2.26
CA ASN A 253 16.81 -5.70 -2.56
C ASN A 253 16.22 -6.80 -1.64
N GLY A 254 15.06 -6.57 -1.04
CA GLY A 254 14.45 -7.48 -0.07
C GLY A 254 14.90 -7.27 1.39
N GLU A 255 15.84 -6.36 1.65
CA GLU A 255 16.23 -5.94 3.00
C GLU A 255 15.38 -4.76 3.45
N ARG A 256 14.92 -4.81 4.70
CA ARG A 256 14.11 -3.76 5.34
C ARG A 256 15.01 -2.80 6.12
N ILE A 257 14.85 -1.51 5.87
CA ILE A 257 15.62 -0.43 6.49
C ILE A 257 14.63 0.52 7.16
N ILE A 258 14.66 0.60 8.49
CA ILE A 258 13.80 1.49 9.27
C ILE A 258 14.62 2.71 9.71
N LEU A 259 14.07 3.89 9.46
CA LEU A 259 14.68 5.19 9.72
C LEU A 259 13.69 6.08 10.46
N LEU A 260 14.18 6.75 11.48
CA LEU A 260 13.43 7.68 12.31
C LEU A 260 14.28 8.94 12.42
N SER A 261 13.69 10.11 12.17
CA SER A 261 14.30 11.37 12.59
C SER A 261 13.94 11.59 14.06
N ASP A 262 14.95 11.53 14.92
CA ASP A 262 14.86 12.09 16.26
C ASP A 262 15.30 13.55 16.14
N LEU A 263 14.34 14.46 15.99
CA LEU A 263 14.55 15.89 16.20
C LEU A 263 14.12 16.28 17.61
#